data_AF-A0A2W4ZJ66-F1
#
_entry.id   AF-A0A2W4ZJ66-F1
#
_cell.length_a   1.000
_cell.length_b   1.000
_cell.length_c   1.000
_cell.angle_alpha   90.00
_cell.angle_beta   90.00
_cell.angle_gamma   90.00
#
_symmetry.space_group_name_H-M   'P 1'
#
loop_
_entity.id
_entity.type
_entity.pdbx_description
1 polymer ?
#
loop_
_entity_poly.entity_id
_entity_poly.type
_entity_poly.pdbx_seq_one_letter_code
_entity_poly.pdbx_strand_id
1 'polypeptide(L)'
;GEPEKQAFLKTLHASESPYPRWFWDGSGENPYMGMLAWADTILVTADSVSMISDAATAGKPVYMIPLDGGSRRFNAFHQNMMKYGALRPFEGGLEPFTYTPLRDSDLIAAAITAALAKRRNGENTGKPLYP
;
A
#
# COMPACT_ATOMS: atom_id res chain seq x y z
N GLY A 1 -10.68 -21.85 -0.12
CA GLY A 1 -10.96 -23.17 -0.71
C GLY A 1 -11.30 -23.00 -2.16
N GLU A 2 -10.90 -23.95 -3.01
CA GLU A 2 -10.96 -23.91 -4.47
C GLU A 2 -12.28 -23.47 -5.16
N PRO A 3 -13.52 -23.72 -4.68
CA PRO A 3 -14.72 -23.49 -5.50
C PRO A 3 -15.00 -22.01 -5.83
N GLU A 4 -14.86 -21.11 -4.85
CA GLU A 4 -15.15 -19.67 -5.03
C GLU A 4 -14.10 -18.98 -5.90
N LYS A 5 -12.83 -19.35 -5.73
CA LYS A 5 -11.72 -18.89 -6.58
C LYS A 5 -11.97 -19.29 -8.04
N GLN A 6 -12.36 -20.54 -8.29
CA GLN A 6 -12.65 -21.01 -9.65
C GLN A 6 -13.89 -20.33 -10.26
N ALA A 7 -14.92 -20.07 -9.48
CA ALA A 7 -16.11 -19.34 -9.93
C ALA A 7 -15.80 -17.87 -10.28
N PHE A 8 -14.96 -17.21 -9.47
CA PHE A 8 -14.48 -15.86 -9.74
C PHE A 8 -13.65 -15.79 -11.02
N LEU A 9 -12.70 -16.73 -11.18
CA LEU A 9 -11.88 -16.80 -12.39
C LEU A 9 -12.72 -17.05 -13.64
N LYS A 10 -13.69 -17.95 -13.58
CA LYS A 10 -14.61 -18.21 -14.69
C LYS A 10 -15.41 -16.97 -15.07
N THR A 11 -15.91 -16.23 -14.08
CA THR A 11 -16.65 -14.96 -14.30
C THR A 11 -15.76 -13.89 -14.92
N LEU A 12 -14.53 -13.74 -14.43
CA LEU A 12 -13.55 -12.86 -15.05
C LEU A 12 -13.29 -13.29 -16.49
N HIS A 13 -12.87 -14.51 -16.76
CA HIS A 13 -12.59 -14.95 -18.13
C HIS A 13 -13.79 -14.78 -19.09
N ALA A 14 -15.02 -14.93 -18.59
CA ALA A 14 -16.25 -14.72 -19.36
C ALA A 14 -16.61 -13.25 -19.62
N SER A 15 -16.10 -12.29 -18.82
CA SER A 15 -16.35 -10.87 -19.06
C SER A 15 -15.54 -10.39 -20.26
N GLU A 16 -16.21 -9.85 -21.28
CA GLU A 16 -15.52 -9.18 -22.39
C GLU A 16 -14.86 -7.90 -21.89
N SER A 17 -13.53 -7.87 -21.93
CA SER A 17 -12.73 -6.67 -21.69
C SER A 17 -11.71 -6.56 -22.82
N PRO A 18 -11.54 -5.38 -23.44
CA PRO A 18 -10.52 -5.17 -24.46
C PRO A 18 -9.09 -5.16 -23.87
N TYR A 19 -8.95 -5.19 -22.54
CA TYR A 19 -7.67 -5.11 -21.86
C TYR A 19 -7.16 -6.49 -21.42
N PRO A 20 -5.85 -6.77 -21.56
CA PRO A 20 -5.24 -7.97 -21.01
C PRO A 20 -5.47 -8.06 -19.51
N ARG A 21 -5.82 -9.24 -19.03
CA ARG A 21 -6.00 -9.51 -17.61
C ARG A 21 -5.14 -10.69 -17.23
N TRP A 22 -4.44 -10.52 -16.13
CA TRP A 22 -3.54 -11.51 -15.60
C TRP A 22 -3.94 -11.82 -14.16
N PHE A 23 -3.87 -13.08 -13.77
CA PHE A 23 -4.21 -13.55 -12.45
C PHE A 23 -3.09 -14.41 -11.89
N TRP A 24 -2.70 -14.15 -10.65
CA TRP A 24 -1.76 -14.99 -9.94
C TRP A 24 -2.46 -16.21 -9.37
N ASP A 25 -2.12 -17.40 -9.84
CA ASP A 25 -2.72 -18.64 -9.35
C ASP A 25 -2.23 -19.05 -7.95
N GLY A 26 -1.27 -18.33 -7.37
CA GLY A 26 -0.66 -18.61 -6.08
C GLY A 26 0.56 -19.52 -6.16
N SER A 27 0.95 -19.94 -7.37
CA SER A 27 2.16 -20.72 -7.60
C SER A 27 3.37 -19.82 -7.91
N GLY A 28 4.56 -20.29 -7.53
CA GLY A 28 5.80 -19.54 -7.72
C GLY A 28 5.94 -18.33 -6.80
N GLU A 29 6.82 -17.40 -7.19
CA GLU A 29 7.04 -16.16 -6.46
C GLU A 29 5.87 -15.18 -6.65
N ASN A 30 5.43 -14.54 -5.57
CA ASN A 30 4.36 -13.55 -5.64
C ASN A 30 4.84 -12.32 -6.42
N PRO A 31 4.28 -12.01 -7.60
CA PRO A 31 4.78 -10.94 -8.45
C PRO A 31 4.33 -9.55 -8.02
N TYR A 32 3.50 -9.44 -6.98
CA TYR A 32 2.93 -8.17 -6.50
C TYR A 32 3.97 -7.06 -6.38
N MET A 33 5.12 -7.32 -5.74
CA MET A 33 6.18 -6.29 -5.60
C MET A 33 6.83 -5.92 -6.94
N GLY A 34 7.00 -6.89 -7.84
CA GLY A 34 7.46 -6.63 -9.20
C GLY A 34 6.48 -5.77 -9.99
N MET A 35 5.17 -6.02 -9.82
CA MET A 35 4.13 -5.20 -10.45
C MET A 35 4.16 -3.76 -9.94
N LEU A 36 4.30 -3.54 -8.62
CA LEU A 36 4.40 -2.19 -8.06
C LEU A 36 5.66 -1.45 -8.57
N ALA A 37 6.79 -2.15 -8.66
CA ALA A 37 8.04 -1.56 -9.14
C ALA A 37 7.97 -1.17 -10.64
N TRP A 38 7.28 -1.97 -11.45
CA TRP A 38 7.17 -1.75 -12.89
C TRP A 38 6.08 -0.74 -13.28
N ALA A 39 5.09 -0.50 -12.43
CA ALA A 39 3.98 0.40 -12.74
C ALA A 39 4.44 1.84 -13.03
N ASP A 40 3.78 2.48 -13.99
CA ASP A 40 3.88 3.93 -14.20
C ASP A 40 3.00 4.70 -13.21
N THR A 41 1.82 4.17 -12.92
CA THR A 41 0.81 4.72 -12.01
C THR A 41 0.02 3.58 -11.37
N ILE A 42 -0.39 3.74 -10.11
CA ILE A 42 -1.09 2.71 -9.32
C ILE A 42 -2.42 3.28 -8.84
N LEU A 43 -3.52 2.56 -9.09
CA LEU A 43 -4.85 2.88 -8.57
C LEU A 43 -5.22 1.85 -7.50
N VAL A 44 -5.66 2.33 -6.34
CA VAL A 44 -6.03 1.49 -5.20
C VAL A 44 -7.36 1.94 -4.64
N THR A 45 -8.24 1.02 -4.26
CA THR A 45 -9.51 1.36 -3.61
C THR A 45 -9.27 1.95 -2.21
N ALA A 46 -10.13 2.89 -1.80
CA ALA A 46 -9.99 3.62 -0.53
C ALA A 46 -10.01 2.74 0.73
N ASP A 47 -10.50 1.52 0.68
CA ASP A 47 -10.50 0.58 1.81
C ASP A 47 -9.19 -0.22 1.94
N SER A 48 -8.36 -0.26 0.90
CA SER A 48 -7.13 -1.06 0.84
C SER A 48 -5.91 -0.30 1.38
N VAL A 49 -5.98 0.16 2.63
CA VAL A 49 -4.94 1.02 3.26
C VAL A 49 -3.54 0.42 3.26
N SER A 50 -3.41 -0.90 3.43
CA SER A 50 -2.11 -1.58 3.34
C SER A 50 -1.52 -1.51 1.93
N MET A 51 -2.36 -1.72 0.91
CA MET A 51 -1.95 -1.65 -0.50
C MET A 51 -1.58 -0.22 -0.90
N ILE A 52 -2.26 0.80 -0.36
CA ILE A 52 -1.86 2.20 -0.51
C ILE A 52 -0.45 2.42 0.07
N SER A 53 -0.15 1.83 1.23
CA SER A 53 1.15 1.96 1.89
C SER A 53 2.27 1.27 1.10
N ASP A 54 2.01 0.07 0.58
CA ASP A 54 2.96 -0.66 -0.27
C ASP A 54 3.23 0.08 -1.58
N ALA A 55 2.18 0.53 -2.28
CA ALA A 55 2.30 1.31 -3.50
C ALA A 55 3.09 2.60 -3.26
N ALA A 56 2.84 3.27 -2.13
CA ALA A 56 3.54 4.48 -1.76
C ALA A 56 5.05 4.22 -1.55
N THR A 57 5.44 3.05 -1.07
CA THR A 57 6.85 2.64 -0.90
C THR A 57 7.57 2.44 -2.24
N ALA A 58 6.85 2.10 -3.30
CA ALA A 58 7.41 1.95 -4.65
C ALA A 58 7.82 3.28 -5.30
N GLY A 59 7.36 4.42 -4.78
CA GLY A 59 7.67 5.75 -5.31
C GLY A 59 6.95 6.09 -6.61
N LYS A 60 5.86 5.39 -6.93
CA LYS A 60 5.06 5.61 -8.14
C LYS A 60 3.83 6.47 -7.80
N PRO A 61 3.32 7.29 -8.73
CA PRO A 61 2.04 7.97 -8.56
C PRO A 61 0.94 7.02 -8.04
N VAL A 62 0.40 7.28 -6.84
CA VAL A 62 -0.69 6.49 -6.25
C VAL A 62 -1.98 7.28 -6.24
N TYR A 63 -3.00 6.71 -6.85
CA TYR A 63 -4.36 7.23 -6.87
C TYR A 63 -5.29 6.37 -6.04
N MET A 64 -6.17 7.04 -5.29
CA MET A 64 -7.24 6.41 -4.52
C MET A 64 -8.54 6.44 -5.31
N ILE A 65 -9.14 5.28 -5.55
CA ILE A 65 -10.51 5.17 -6.04
C ILE A 65 -11.46 5.36 -4.84
N PRO A 66 -12.26 6.45 -4.80
CA PRO A 66 -13.22 6.65 -3.73
C PRO A 66 -14.27 5.54 -3.74
N LEU A 67 -14.63 5.06 -2.55
CA LEU A 67 -15.73 4.12 -2.35
C LEU A 67 -16.71 4.72 -1.34
N ASP A 68 -17.98 4.37 -1.48
CA ASP A 68 -18.99 4.74 -0.50
C ASP A 68 -18.70 4.09 0.86
N GLY A 69 -18.88 4.87 1.92
CA GLY A 69 -18.55 4.47 3.28
C GLY A 69 -17.13 4.84 3.70
N GLY A 70 -16.69 4.32 4.84
CA GLY A 70 -15.38 4.61 5.41
C GLY A 70 -15.40 4.66 6.93
N SER A 71 -14.19 4.70 7.52
CA SER A 71 -14.02 4.84 8.96
C SER A 71 -13.21 6.11 9.26
N ARG A 72 -13.39 6.66 10.48
CA ARG A 72 -12.56 7.77 10.96
C ARG A 72 -11.06 7.48 10.82
N ARG A 73 -10.67 6.21 11.02
CA ARG A 73 -9.28 5.74 10.88
C ARG A 73 -8.79 5.79 9.43
N PHE A 74 -9.59 5.31 8.48
CA PHE A 74 -9.22 5.36 7.05
C PHE A 74 -9.12 6.80 6.57
N ASN A 75 -10.08 7.66 6.95
CA ASN A 75 -10.04 9.07 6.58
C ASN A 75 -8.79 9.78 7.10
N ALA A 76 -8.40 9.53 8.35
CA ALA A 76 -7.17 10.07 8.90
C ALA A 76 -5.93 9.57 8.16
N PHE A 77 -5.88 8.29 7.81
CA PHE A 77 -4.81 7.71 7.00
C PHE A 77 -4.71 8.38 5.62
N HIS A 78 -5.82 8.48 4.88
CA HIS A 78 -5.85 9.13 3.57
C HIS A 78 -5.40 10.58 3.63
N GLN A 79 -5.88 11.34 4.63
CA GLN A 79 -5.45 12.73 4.81
C GLN A 79 -3.94 12.84 5.07
N ASN A 80 -3.38 11.96 5.88
CA ASN A 80 -1.93 11.94 6.12
C ASN A 80 -1.15 11.63 4.84
N MET A 81 -1.60 10.65 4.06
CA MET A 81 -0.95 10.27 2.79
C MET A 81 -1.05 11.39 1.73
N MET A 82 -2.21 12.04 1.63
CA MET A 82 -2.41 13.20 0.75
C MET A 82 -1.54 14.39 1.19
N LYS A 83 -1.46 14.66 2.49
CA LYS A 83 -0.60 15.72 3.04
C LYS A 83 0.89 15.45 2.81
N TYR A 84 1.30 14.19 2.87
CA TYR A 84 2.65 13.77 2.51
C TYR A 84 2.94 13.93 1.00
N GLY A 85 1.89 13.90 0.16
CA GLY A 85 1.99 14.00 -1.29
C GLY A 85 2.08 12.66 -2.01
N ALA A 86 1.96 11.54 -1.29
CA ALA A 86 2.03 10.19 -1.85
C ALA A 86 0.70 9.69 -2.43
N LEU A 87 -0.42 10.37 -2.16
CA LEU A 87 -1.76 9.92 -2.55
C LEU A 87 -2.57 11.08 -3.14
N ARG A 88 -3.36 10.80 -4.18
CA ARG A 88 -4.37 11.71 -4.73
C ARG A 88 -5.69 10.96 -4.98
N PRO A 89 -6.87 11.59 -4.81
CA PRO A 89 -8.12 11.01 -5.32
C PRO A 89 -8.06 10.84 -6.83
N PHE A 90 -8.61 9.75 -7.36
CA PHE A 90 -8.78 9.56 -8.79
C PHE A 90 -10.03 10.31 -9.28
N GLU A 91 -9.81 11.31 -10.13
CA GLU A 91 -10.88 12.16 -10.69
C GLU A 91 -11.00 12.01 -12.21
N GLY A 92 -10.46 10.93 -12.78
CA GLY A 92 -10.50 10.64 -14.22
C GLY A 92 -9.23 11.02 -14.98
N GLY A 93 -8.24 11.62 -14.32
CA GLY A 93 -6.93 11.95 -14.90
C GLY A 93 -5.77 11.21 -14.22
N LEU A 94 -4.69 10.96 -14.95
CA LEU A 94 -3.47 10.28 -14.49
C LEU A 94 -2.24 11.20 -14.67
N GLU A 95 -2.34 12.41 -14.14
CA GLU A 95 -1.24 13.37 -14.16
C GLU A 95 -0.05 12.88 -13.32
N PRO A 96 1.16 12.77 -13.88
CA PRO A 96 2.30 12.27 -13.14
C PRO A 96 2.64 13.19 -11.95
N PHE A 97 3.06 12.59 -10.85
CA PHE A 97 3.59 13.32 -9.69
C PHE A 97 4.62 12.49 -8.95
N THR A 98 5.48 13.17 -8.21
CA THR A 98 6.58 12.55 -7.47
C THR A 98 6.53 12.95 -6.01
N TYR A 99 7.01 12.05 -5.16
CA TYR A 99 7.16 12.24 -3.73
C TYR A 99 8.34 11.38 -3.25
N THR A 100 8.86 11.64 -2.06
CA THR A 100 9.90 10.78 -1.48
C THR A 100 9.27 9.43 -1.11
N PRO A 101 9.76 8.28 -1.62
CA PRO A 101 9.16 6.98 -1.31
C PRO A 101 9.12 6.74 0.21
N LEU A 102 7.99 6.20 0.70
CA LEU A 102 7.85 5.90 2.12
C LEU A 102 8.82 4.79 2.54
N ARG A 103 9.38 4.93 3.74
CA ARG A 103 10.34 3.99 4.34
C ARG A 103 10.03 3.77 5.82
N ASP A 104 8.77 3.87 6.20
CA ASP A 104 8.35 3.85 7.61
C ASP A 104 8.77 2.55 8.31
N SER A 105 8.69 1.42 7.62
CA SER A 105 9.16 0.13 8.12
C SER A 105 10.65 0.17 8.49
N ASP A 106 11.49 0.76 7.64
CA ASP A 106 12.93 0.88 7.89
C ASP A 106 13.22 1.84 9.05
N LEU A 107 12.49 2.96 9.11
CA LEU A 107 12.61 3.95 10.20
C LEU A 107 12.25 3.33 11.56
N ILE A 108 11.14 2.59 11.61
CA ILE A 108 10.69 1.92 12.84
C ILE A 108 11.63 0.78 13.22
N ALA A 109 12.11 -0.02 12.26
CA ALA A 109 13.08 -1.07 12.52
C ALA A 109 14.40 -0.50 13.10
N ALA A 110 14.89 0.61 12.54
CA ALA A 110 16.08 1.30 13.05
C ALA A 110 15.86 1.82 14.48
N ALA A 111 14.70 2.43 14.76
CA ALA A 111 14.36 2.91 16.10
C ALA A 111 14.28 1.79 17.13
N ILE A 112 13.67 0.65 16.76
CA ILE A 112 13.60 -0.55 17.62
C ILE A 112 15.01 -1.08 17.91
N THR A 113 15.84 -1.19 16.87
CA THR A 113 17.23 -1.68 17.01
C THR A 113 18.04 -0.79 17.94
N ALA A 114 17.93 0.54 17.80
CA ALA A 114 18.59 1.50 18.67
C ALA A 114 18.12 1.39 20.13
N ALA A 115 16.81 1.24 20.35
CA ALA A 115 16.24 1.08 21.69
C ALA A 115 16.72 -0.21 22.37
N LEU A 116 16.81 -1.31 21.62
CA LEU A 116 17.33 -2.59 22.14
C LEU A 116 18.81 -2.50 22.50
N ALA A 117 19.62 -1.80 21.70
CA ALA A 117 21.04 -1.59 21.99
C ALA A 117 21.26 -0.79 23.29
N LYS A 118 20.50 0.30 23.50
CA LYS A 118 20.56 1.10 24.74
C LYS A 118 20.22 0.27 25.98
N ARG A 119 19.17 -0.55 25.91
CA ARG A 119 18.79 -1.47 27.00
C ARG A 119 19.89 -2.47 27.31
N ARG A 120 20.53 -3.05 26.27
CA ARG A 120 21.64 -3.99 26.44
C ARG A 120 22.87 -3.35 27.08
N ASN A 121 23.08 -2.06 26.84
CA ASN A 121 24.22 -1.30 27.37
C ASN A 121 23.94 -0.67 28.76
N GLY A 122 22.79 -0.98 29.38
CA GLY A 122 22.45 -0.47 30.73
C GLY A 122 21.97 0.98 30.77
N GLU A 123 21.75 1.62 29.61
CA GLU A 123 21.17 2.97 29.53
C GLU A 123 19.64 2.87 29.67
N ASN A 124 19.17 2.78 30.91
CA ASN A 124 17.75 2.71 31.24
C ASN A 124 17.08 4.07 31.01
N THR A 125 16.63 4.35 29.78
CA THR A 125 15.85 5.56 29.48
C THR A 125 14.40 5.32 29.91
N GLY A 126 14.13 5.51 31.20
CA GLY A 126 12.78 5.59 31.74
C GLY A 126 12.04 6.81 31.19
N LYS A 127 11.43 6.66 30.01
CA LYS A 127 10.29 7.48 29.57
C LYS A 127 9.55 6.79 28.42
N PRO A 128 8.21 6.74 28.41
CA PRO A 128 7.47 6.19 27.28
C PRO A 128 7.74 6.99 26.01
N LEU A 129 7.93 6.28 24.89
CA LEU A 129 7.76 6.85 23.56
C LEU A 129 6.24 6.94 23.35
N TYR A 130 5.75 8.17 23.28
CA TYR A 130 4.35 8.64 23.16
C TYR A 130 3.67 9.07 24.48
N PRO A 131 2.93 10.21 24.44
CA PRO A 131 2.13 10.72 25.56
C PRO A 131 0.96 9.81 25.92
#